data_AF-A0A2T6FFB0-F1
#
_entry.id   AF-A0A2T6FFB0-F1
#
_cell.length_a   1.000
_cell.length_b   1.000
_cell.length_c   1.000
_cell.angle_alpha   90.00
_cell.angle_beta   90.00
_cell.angle_gamma   90.00
#
_symmetry.space_group_name_H-M   'P 1'
#
loop_
_entity.id
_entity.type
_entity.pdbx_description
1 polymer ?
#
loop_
_entity_poly.entity_id
_entity_poly.type
_entity_poly.pdbx_seq_one_letter_code
_entity_poly.pdbx_strand_id
1 'polypeptide(L)'
;MKQQSGFTLIELIAVIVILGILAATALPRFVDMSDAAEVAALDGVAGSLGSAMAMNYAAAVARSAGITTVGTTAHVPITNCNQVGTILVGGLPAGYTVASGAIATLGSTATCVVTQTSSTRTANFQGIGAP
;
A
#
# COMPACT_ATOMS: atom_id res chain seq x y z
N MET A 1 15.69 -20.69 -57.79
CA MET A 1 15.85 -19.40 -57.08
C MET A 1 14.51 -19.06 -56.44
N LYS A 2 14.41 -19.04 -55.11
CA LYS A 2 13.18 -18.64 -54.41
C LYS A 2 13.08 -17.13 -54.45
N GLN A 3 12.03 -16.57 -55.03
CA GLN A 3 11.81 -15.13 -55.00
C GLN A 3 11.51 -14.70 -53.57
N GLN A 4 12.33 -13.79 -53.04
CA GLN A 4 12.07 -13.13 -51.77
C GLN A 4 11.03 -12.06 -52.02
N SER A 5 9.78 -12.35 -51.66
CA SER A 5 8.70 -11.36 -51.65
C SER A 5 9.05 -10.32 -50.58
N GLY A 6 9.54 -9.16 -50.99
CA GLY A 6 9.73 -8.03 -50.09
C GLY A 6 8.38 -7.51 -49.59
N PHE A 7 8.37 -6.93 -48.40
CA PHE A 7 7.20 -6.25 -47.83
C PHE A 7 6.92 -4.96 -48.62
N THR A 8 5.67 -4.66 -48.94
CA THR A 8 5.31 -3.46 -49.69
C THR A 8 5.30 -2.22 -48.78
N LEU A 9 5.56 -1.04 -49.35
CA LEU A 9 5.46 0.22 -48.60
C LEU A 9 4.06 0.46 -48.04
N ILE A 10 3.02 0.02 -48.77
CA ILE A 10 1.63 0.18 -48.33
C ILE A 10 1.31 -0.72 -47.13
N GLU A 11 1.85 -1.93 -47.07
CA GLU A 11 1.69 -2.79 -45.89
C GLU A 11 2.36 -2.18 -44.66
N LEU A 12 3.55 -1.58 -44.82
CA LEU A 12 4.22 -0.91 -43.71
C LEU A 12 3.39 0.28 -43.18
N ILE A 13 2.82 1.07 -44.09
CA ILE A 13 1.97 2.22 -43.74
C ILE A 13 0.67 1.75 -43.06
N ALA A 14 0.03 0.69 -43.57
CA ALA A 14 -1.18 0.15 -42.96
C ALA A 14 -0.93 -0.32 -41.52
N VAL A 15 0.21 -0.96 -41.25
CA VAL A 15 0.58 -1.44 -39.90
C VAL A 15 0.77 -0.27 -38.92
N ILE A 16 1.50 0.78 -39.29
CA ILE A 16 1.71 1.94 -38.40
C ILE A 16 0.40 2.69 -38.11
N VAL A 17 -0.52 2.75 -39.08
CA VAL A 17 -1.84 3.37 -38.88
C VAL A 17 -2.67 2.56 -37.88
N ILE A 18 -2.69 1.23 -38.02
CA ILE A 18 -3.40 0.35 -37.08
C ILE A 18 -2.79 0.46 -35.67
N LEU A 19 -1.47 0.39 -35.55
CA LEU A 19 -0.78 0.56 -34.27
C LEU A 19 -1.04 1.95 -33.66
N GLY A 20 -1.12 2.99 -34.48
CA GLY A 20 -1.46 4.34 -34.02
C GLY A 20 -2.85 4.43 -33.41
N ILE A 21 -3.87 3.81 -34.03
CA ILE A 21 -5.25 3.80 -33.51
C ILE A 21 -5.33 2.98 -32.21
N LEU A 22 -4.67 1.81 -32.16
CA LEU A 22 -4.62 0.98 -30.96
C LEU A 22 -3.92 1.70 -29.81
N ALA A 23 -2.81 2.39 -30.08
CA ALA A 23 -2.09 3.17 -29.07
C ALA A 23 -2.95 4.34 -28.55
N ALA A 24 -3.61 5.08 -29.45
CA ALA A 24 -4.45 6.22 -29.07
C ALA A 24 -5.64 5.83 -28.18
N THR A 25 -6.17 4.61 -28.34
CA THR A 25 -7.31 4.11 -27.55
C THR A 25 -6.90 3.38 -26.28
N ALA A 26 -5.77 2.65 -26.28
CA ALA A 26 -5.30 1.88 -25.14
C ALA A 26 -4.55 2.72 -24.10
N LEU A 27 -3.81 3.75 -24.53
CA LEU A 27 -2.94 4.53 -23.64
C LEU A 27 -3.71 5.27 -22.53
N PRO A 28 -4.85 5.94 -22.79
CA PRO A 28 -5.63 6.58 -21.72
C PRO A 28 -6.10 5.58 -20.68
N ARG A 29 -6.61 4.42 -21.12
CA ARG A 29 -7.07 3.34 -20.23
C ARG A 29 -5.94 2.75 -19.38
N PHE A 30 -4.75 2.63 -19.94
CA PHE A 30 -3.59 2.11 -19.23
C PHE A 30 -3.13 3.05 -18.11
N VAL A 31 -3.17 4.36 -18.35
CA VAL A 31 -2.86 5.37 -17.33
C VAL A 31 -3.90 5.33 -16.21
N ASP A 32 -5.20 5.34 -16.54
CA ASP A 32 -6.28 5.27 -15.56
C ASP A 32 -6.18 4.00 -14.68
N MET A 33 -5.85 2.86 -15.28
CA MET A 33 -5.69 1.59 -14.56
C MET A 33 -4.48 1.60 -13.63
N SER A 34 -3.39 2.26 -14.05
CA SER A 34 -2.18 2.39 -13.24
C SER A 34 -2.45 3.25 -12.01
N ASP A 35 -3.14 4.38 -12.18
CA ASP A 35 -3.58 5.24 -11.06
C ASP A 35 -4.49 4.48 -10.09
N ALA A 36 -5.50 3.77 -10.62
CA ALA A 36 -6.41 2.95 -9.81
C ALA A 36 -5.69 1.83 -9.03
N ALA A 37 -4.72 1.17 -9.66
CA ALA A 37 -3.91 0.13 -9.02
C ALA A 37 -3.07 0.71 -7.87
N GLU A 38 -2.54 1.91 -8.05
CA GLU A 38 -1.77 2.60 -7.02
C GLU A 38 -2.66 3.00 -5.83
N VAL A 39 -3.88 3.49 -6.08
CA VAL A 39 -4.87 3.74 -5.02
C VAL A 39 -5.19 2.48 -4.24
N ALA A 40 -5.51 1.39 -4.94
CA ALA A 40 -5.87 0.13 -4.31
C ALA A 40 -4.71 -0.44 -3.48
N ALA A 41 -3.47 -0.32 -3.95
CA ALA A 41 -2.29 -0.75 -3.21
C ALA A 41 -2.11 0.07 -1.92
N LEU A 42 -2.24 1.39 -2.01
CA LEU A 42 -2.13 2.30 -0.86
C LEU A 42 -3.23 2.04 0.18
N ASP A 43 -4.48 1.84 -0.25
CA ASP A 43 -5.59 1.48 0.64
C ASP A 43 -5.40 0.10 1.27
N GLY A 44 -4.84 -0.86 0.52
CA GLY A 44 -4.47 -2.18 1.03
C GLY A 44 -3.42 -2.09 2.14
N VAL A 45 -2.40 -1.25 1.95
CA VAL A 45 -1.40 -0.97 2.99
C VAL A 45 -2.08 -0.32 4.20
N ALA A 46 -2.86 0.75 4.03
CA ALA A 46 -3.56 1.41 5.12
C ALA A 46 -4.46 0.45 5.93
N GLY A 47 -5.20 -0.44 5.25
CA GLY A 47 -6.01 -1.47 5.89
C GLY A 47 -5.19 -2.48 6.69
N SER A 48 -4.02 -2.89 6.18
CA SER A 48 -3.11 -3.77 6.91
C SER A 48 -2.54 -3.11 8.16
N LEU A 49 -2.20 -1.82 8.10
CA LEU A 49 -1.71 -1.04 9.23
C LEU A 49 -2.78 -0.89 10.32
N GLY A 50 -4.01 -0.57 9.96
CA GLY A 50 -5.14 -0.50 10.90
C GLY A 50 -5.42 -1.85 11.57
N SER A 51 -5.37 -2.95 10.80
CA SER A 51 -5.56 -4.30 11.34
C SER A 51 -4.46 -4.69 12.33
N ALA A 52 -3.19 -4.40 11.99
CA ALA A 52 -2.07 -4.64 12.89
C ALA A 52 -2.19 -3.85 14.20
N MET A 53 -2.60 -2.58 14.12
CA MET A 53 -2.86 -1.74 15.29
C MET A 53 -3.93 -2.34 16.20
N ALA A 54 -5.05 -2.80 15.63
CA ALA A 54 -6.12 -3.43 16.39
C ALA A 54 -5.68 -4.73 17.08
N MET A 55 -4.92 -5.58 16.39
CA MET A 55 -4.38 -6.81 16.98
C MET A 55 -3.37 -6.52 18.10
N ASN A 56 -2.46 -5.56 17.89
CA ASN A 56 -1.49 -5.16 18.89
C ASN A 56 -2.16 -4.57 20.14
N TYR A 57 -3.17 -3.73 19.93
CA TYR A 57 -3.98 -3.18 21.01
C TYR A 57 -4.71 -4.27 21.79
N ALA A 58 -5.33 -5.26 21.12
CA ALA A 58 -6.00 -6.36 21.79
C ALA A 58 -5.03 -7.16 22.70
N ALA A 59 -3.79 -7.39 22.24
CA ALA A 59 -2.74 -7.99 23.05
C ALA A 59 -2.35 -7.12 24.25
N ALA A 60 -2.24 -5.80 24.06
CA ALA A 60 -1.91 -4.85 25.12
C ALA A 60 -3.01 -4.81 26.21
N VAL A 61 -4.29 -4.82 25.81
CA VAL A 61 -5.42 -4.87 26.73
C VAL A 61 -5.43 -6.18 27.52
N ALA A 62 -5.25 -7.32 26.85
CA ALA A 62 -5.17 -8.63 27.53
C ALA A 62 -4.06 -8.65 28.59
N ARG A 63 -2.89 -8.09 28.26
CA ARG A 63 -1.77 -7.98 29.21
C ARG A 63 -2.09 -7.04 30.37
N SER A 64 -2.73 -5.89 30.12
CA SER A 64 -3.17 -4.96 31.16
C SER A 64 -4.19 -5.59 32.13
N ALA A 65 -4.95 -6.58 31.66
CA ALA A 65 -5.90 -7.36 32.44
C ALA A 65 -5.26 -8.55 33.20
N GLY A 66 -3.93 -8.70 33.17
CA GLY A 66 -3.20 -9.76 33.88
C GLY A 66 -3.11 -11.09 33.14
N ILE A 67 -3.46 -11.15 31.84
CA ILE A 67 -3.32 -12.36 31.02
C ILE A 67 -1.87 -12.44 30.52
N THR A 68 -1.02 -13.18 31.24
CA THR A 68 0.41 -13.36 30.94
C THR A 68 0.77 -14.67 30.24
N THR A 69 -0.20 -15.58 30.08
CA THR A 69 0.04 -16.93 29.57
C THR A 69 -0.55 -17.09 28.17
N VAL A 70 0.21 -16.81 27.11
CA VAL A 70 0.27 -17.53 25.81
C VAL A 70 1.46 -16.95 25.03
N GLY A 71 2.27 -17.80 24.40
CA GLY A 71 3.50 -17.47 23.65
C GLY A 71 3.34 -16.60 22.39
N THR A 72 2.34 -15.72 22.35
CA THR A 72 2.06 -14.74 21.28
C THR A 72 1.52 -13.40 21.81
N THR A 73 1.37 -13.21 23.12
CA THR A 73 0.80 -12.01 23.77
C THR A 73 1.83 -10.90 24.06
N ALA A 74 2.97 -10.89 23.36
CA ALA A 74 3.89 -9.76 23.43
C ALA A 74 3.35 -8.66 22.50
N HIS A 75 2.57 -7.73 23.04
CA HIS A 75 2.30 -6.50 22.31
C HIS A 75 3.61 -5.73 22.17
N VAL A 76 3.75 -4.99 21.08
CA VAL A 76 4.84 -4.05 20.89
C VAL A 76 4.36 -2.69 21.37
N PRO A 77 5.14 -1.97 22.19
CA PRO A 77 4.77 -0.64 22.65
C PRO A 77 4.70 0.34 21.47
N ILE A 78 3.51 0.88 21.22
CA ILE A 78 3.22 1.87 20.18
C ILE A 78 2.63 3.11 20.85
N THR A 79 3.38 4.21 20.77
CA THR A 79 3.00 5.53 21.30
C THR A 79 2.91 6.60 20.21
N ASN A 80 3.29 6.25 18.97
CA ASN A 80 3.26 7.12 17.82
C ASN A 80 2.93 6.33 16.54
N CYS A 81 2.16 6.94 15.64
CA CYS A 81 1.77 6.38 14.34
C CYS A 81 2.97 5.86 13.53
N ASN A 82 4.11 6.55 13.55
CA ASN A 82 5.29 6.15 12.78
C ASN A 82 5.94 4.84 13.26
N GLN A 83 5.57 4.34 14.44
CA GLN A 83 6.05 3.06 14.98
C GLN A 83 5.30 1.87 14.39
N VAL A 84 4.21 2.06 13.63
CA VAL A 84 3.39 0.97 13.08
C VAL A 84 4.17 -0.06 12.25
N GLY A 85 5.32 0.33 11.68
CA GLY A 85 6.19 -0.60 10.95
C GLY A 85 6.72 -1.74 11.83
N THR A 86 6.82 -1.58 13.15
CA THR A 86 7.37 -2.59 14.06
C THR A 86 6.40 -3.70 14.40
N ILE A 87 5.09 -3.51 14.15
CA ILE A 87 4.05 -4.51 14.38
C ILE A 87 3.67 -5.30 13.12
N LEU A 88 4.23 -4.94 11.96
CA LEU A 88 4.06 -5.68 10.71
C LEU A 88 5.10 -6.79 10.57
N VAL A 89 4.66 -8.00 10.21
CA VAL A 89 5.56 -9.09 9.84
C VAL A 89 6.28 -8.69 8.55
N GLY A 90 7.61 -8.55 8.61
CA GLY A 90 8.44 -8.07 7.49
C GLY A 90 8.59 -6.55 7.42
N GLY A 91 8.00 -5.80 8.35
CA GLY A 91 8.10 -4.35 8.42
C GLY A 91 7.16 -3.61 7.47
N LEU A 92 7.25 -2.27 7.49
CA LEU A 92 6.53 -1.43 6.53
C LEU A 92 7.06 -1.72 5.11
N PRO A 93 6.20 -1.98 4.11
CA PRO A 93 6.64 -2.24 2.75
C PRO A 93 7.48 -1.07 2.20
N ALA A 94 8.48 -1.40 1.37
CA ALA A 94 9.29 -0.39 0.71
C ALA A 94 8.40 0.56 -0.13
N GLY A 95 8.75 1.84 -0.16
CA GLY A 95 7.99 2.85 -0.89
C GLY A 95 6.80 3.45 -0.13
N TYR A 96 6.66 3.14 1.16
CA TYR A 96 5.67 3.76 2.05
C TYR A 96 6.34 4.38 3.26
N THR A 97 5.78 5.47 3.74
CA THR A 97 6.19 6.16 4.98
C THR A 97 4.95 6.49 5.79
N VAL A 98 5.08 6.57 7.11
CA VAL A 98 3.97 6.89 8.00
C VAL A 98 4.30 8.16 8.76
N ALA A 99 3.42 9.14 8.70
CA ALA A 99 3.57 10.40 9.41
C ALA A 99 3.53 10.18 10.93
N SER A 100 4.29 10.97 11.68
CA SER A 100 4.24 10.93 13.13
C SER A 100 2.89 11.47 13.63
N GLY A 101 2.31 10.80 14.62
CA GLY A 101 1.09 11.22 15.29
C GLY A 101 1.01 10.56 16.67
N ALA A 102 0.87 11.36 17.73
CA ALA A 102 0.92 10.84 19.09
C ALA A 102 -0.31 10.00 19.43
N ILE A 103 -0.08 8.80 19.97
CA ILE A 103 -1.06 7.83 20.47
C ILE A 103 -0.52 7.20 21.76
N ALA A 104 -0.14 8.04 22.72
CA ALA A 104 0.70 7.65 23.85
C ALA A 104 -0.03 6.93 25.01
N THR A 105 -1.35 6.85 24.97
CA THR A 105 -2.14 6.19 26.03
C THR A 105 -2.79 4.94 25.47
N LEU A 106 -2.92 3.91 26.30
CA LEU A 106 -3.62 2.68 25.95
C LEU A 106 -5.04 3.00 25.48
N GLY A 107 -5.36 2.61 24.25
CA GLY A 107 -6.67 2.83 23.62
C GLY A 107 -6.91 4.22 23.05
N SER A 108 -5.93 5.14 23.12
CA SER A 108 -6.04 6.43 22.42
C SER A 108 -6.07 6.21 20.92
N THR A 109 -7.04 6.80 20.24
CA THR A 109 -7.19 6.72 18.79
C THR A 109 -6.75 8.01 18.12
N ALA A 110 -6.11 7.89 16.96
CA ALA A 110 -5.78 9.02 16.11
C ALA A 110 -5.87 8.62 14.63
N THR A 111 -6.08 9.60 13.76
CA THR A 111 -5.95 9.39 12.32
C THR A 111 -4.47 9.43 11.96
N CYS A 112 -3.91 8.26 11.65
CA CYS A 112 -2.55 8.14 11.13
C CYS A 112 -2.57 8.21 9.61
N VAL A 113 -1.50 8.75 9.02
CA VAL A 113 -1.39 8.94 7.57
C VAL A 113 -0.23 8.12 7.04
N VAL A 114 -0.51 7.24 6.07
CA VAL A 114 0.51 6.55 5.27
C VAL A 114 0.65 7.26 3.93
N THR A 115 1.88 7.47 3.50
CA THR A 115 2.24 8.18 2.26
C THR A 115 3.06 7.25 1.39
N GLN A 116 2.66 7.09 0.12
CA GLN A 116 3.48 6.40 -0.87
C GLN A 116 4.55 7.34 -1.41
N THR A 117 5.80 6.90 -1.49
CA THR A 117 6.94 7.75 -1.84
C THR A 117 7.08 8.04 -3.33
N SER A 118 6.51 7.20 -4.20
CA SER A 118 6.60 7.36 -5.66
C SER A 118 5.66 8.45 -6.19
N SER A 119 4.46 8.55 -5.62
CA SER A 119 3.42 9.46 -6.08
C SER A 119 3.03 10.53 -5.06
N THR A 120 3.55 10.45 -3.83
CA THR A 120 3.17 11.32 -2.71
C THR A 120 1.70 11.19 -2.29
N ARG A 121 0.99 10.17 -2.76
CA ARG A 121 -0.41 9.94 -2.40
C ARG A 121 -0.51 9.42 -0.96
N THR A 122 -1.57 9.82 -0.28
CA THR A 122 -1.79 9.51 1.14
C THR A 122 -3.07 8.74 1.36
N ALA A 123 -3.06 7.80 2.29
CA ALA A 123 -4.25 7.16 2.83
C ALA A 123 -4.25 7.25 4.35
N ASN A 124 -5.44 7.22 4.92
CA ASN A 124 -5.65 7.31 6.36
C ASN A 124 -5.92 5.92 6.93
N PHE A 125 -5.40 5.66 8.13
CA PHE A 125 -5.76 4.49 8.92
C PHE A 125 -5.93 4.89 10.38
N GLN A 126 -6.66 4.07 11.13
CA GLN A 126 -6.86 4.31 12.55
C GLN A 126 -5.64 3.82 13.34
N GLY A 127 -4.93 4.74 13.97
CA GLY A 127 -3.92 4.43 14.98
C GLY A 127 -4.57 4.15 16.32
N ILE A 128 -4.03 3.18 17.05
CA ILE A 128 -4.47 2.85 18.40
C ILE A 128 -3.23 2.74 19.29
N GLY A 129 -3.21 3.55 20.35
CA GLY A 129 -2.14 3.57 21.34
C GLY A 129 -2.11 2.29 22.17
N ALA A 130 -0.92 1.75 22.34
CA ALA A 130 -0.66 0.56 23.14
C ALA A 130 0.74 0.70 23.75
N PRO A 131 0.91 1.53 24.79
CA PRO A 131 2.21 1.81 25.40
C PRO A 131 2.84 0.59 26.09
#